data_AF-A0A5P9HNY2-F1
#
_entry.id   AF-A0A5P9HNY2-F1
#
_cell.length_a   1.000
_cell.length_b   1.000
_cell.length_c   1.000
_cell.angle_alpha   90.00
_cell.angle_beta   90.00
_cell.angle_gamma   90.00
#
_symmetry.space_group_name_H-M   'P 1'
#
loop_
_entity.id
_entity.type
_entity.pdbx_description
1 polymer ?
#
loop_
_entity_poly.entity_id
_entity_poly.type
_entity_poly.pdbx_seq_one_letter_code
_entity_poly.pdbx_strand_id
1 'polypeptide(L)'
;MSLSNVTVQNVVKEQVRYKLSAYSGVYLSLVVLQLLGLLFSFNGSGMSGGGRGESFRYSIYHYTGDGVITFTLLWAFIVSIIITTRAYRNDDFTFVSNRLTSNLSNFLFLVLAAIIGAITAELSTYVLKVIMYFLPNFGPFYYTGNPYSLLVLLQGSMVTFLYIMLFAGLGYFVGTIIRLHPLLKVVVPVVLLGVLFFGGATGTGVPDIIKFFVEERSLTIFIAKSIATSFILFGASSWIFNRVEVRQ
;
A
#
# COMPACT_ATOMS: atom_id res chain seq x y z
N MET A 1 23.63 -35.65 -10.48
CA MET A 1 22.53 -34.69 -10.17
C MET A 1 21.24 -35.36 -10.61
N SER A 2 20.39 -35.74 -9.66
CA SER A 2 19.11 -36.41 -9.95
C SER A 2 18.15 -35.39 -10.54
N LEU A 3 17.60 -35.69 -11.72
CA LEU A 3 16.45 -35.02 -12.33
C LEU A 3 15.21 -35.31 -11.47
N SER A 4 15.12 -34.70 -10.29
CA SER A 4 13.85 -34.64 -9.58
C SER A 4 12.94 -33.72 -10.38
N ASN A 5 11.75 -34.18 -10.72
CA ASN A 5 10.72 -33.35 -11.34
C ASN A 5 10.44 -32.16 -10.40
N VAL A 6 11.05 -31.01 -10.70
CA VAL A 6 10.86 -29.82 -9.89
C VAL A 6 9.43 -29.36 -10.13
N THR A 7 8.57 -29.56 -9.13
CA THR A 7 7.18 -29.12 -9.19
C THR A 7 7.11 -27.59 -9.16
N VAL A 8 6.13 -27.03 -9.87
CA VAL A 8 5.89 -25.58 -9.93
C VAL A 8 5.81 -24.94 -8.53
N GLN A 9 5.20 -25.65 -7.57
CA GLN A 9 5.09 -25.19 -6.18
C GLN A 9 6.45 -25.05 -5.49
N ASN A 10 7.37 -25.99 -5.70
CA ASN A 10 8.71 -25.94 -5.12
C ASN A 10 9.51 -24.77 -5.69
N VAL A 11 9.42 -24.53 -7.00
CA VAL A 11 10.03 -23.34 -7.64
C VAL A 11 9.49 -22.06 -7.03
N VAL A 12 8.17 -21.92 -6.92
CA VAL A 12 7.54 -20.70 -6.38
C VAL A 12 7.96 -20.46 -4.93
N LYS A 13 8.01 -21.51 -4.09
CA LYS A 13 8.42 -21.38 -2.69
C LYS A 13 9.86 -20.92 -2.56
N GLU A 14 10.79 -21.52 -3.31
CA GLU A 14 12.20 -21.12 -3.30
C GLU A 14 12.38 -19.70 -3.82
N GLN A 15 11.65 -19.30 -4.87
CA GLN A 15 11.67 -17.93 -5.36
C GLN A 15 11.15 -16.92 -4.35
N VAL A 16 10.03 -17.23 -3.66
CA VAL A 16 9.53 -16.35 -2.59
C VAL A 16 10.56 -16.23 -1.47
N ARG A 17 11.16 -17.35 -1.04
CA ARG A 17 12.20 -17.34 0.00
C ARG A 17 13.41 -16.50 -0.40
N TYR A 18 13.88 -16.65 -1.63
CA TYR A 18 14.95 -15.85 -2.18
C TYR A 18 14.61 -14.36 -2.20
N LYS A 19 13.40 -13.99 -2.63
CA LYS A 19 12.93 -12.59 -2.66
C LYS A 19 12.87 -11.98 -1.27
N LEU A 20 12.43 -12.73 -0.27
CA LEU A 20 12.44 -12.26 1.12
C LEU A 20 13.84 -11.94 1.62
N SER A 21 14.86 -12.73 1.26
CA SER A 21 16.24 -12.45 1.67
C SER A 21 16.92 -11.38 0.81
N ALA A 22 16.76 -11.45 -0.52
CA ALA A 22 17.38 -10.53 -1.46
C ALA A 22 16.80 -9.11 -1.36
N TYR A 23 15.51 -8.98 -1.07
CA TYR A 23 14.82 -7.68 -1.01
C TYR A 23 14.65 -7.18 0.42
N SER A 24 15.54 -7.54 1.33
CA SER A 24 15.54 -7.05 2.72
C SER A 24 15.49 -5.52 2.82
N GLY A 25 16.12 -4.80 1.88
CA GLY A 25 16.05 -3.34 1.78
C GLY A 25 14.64 -2.77 1.58
N VAL A 26 13.70 -3.54 1.03
CA VAL A 26 12.29 -3.15 0.90
C VAL A 26 11.64 -2.95 2.26
N TYR A 27 11.96 -3.79 3.26
CA TYR A 27 11.46 -3.62 4.62
C TYR A 27 12.10 -2.44 5.35
N LEU A 28 13.37 -2.13 5.08
CA LEU A 28 13.98 -0.91 5.60
C LEU A 28 13.26 0.33 5.06
N SER A 29 12.95 0.35 3.76
CA SER A 29 12.21 1.46 3.15
C SER A 29 10.79 1.62 3.72
N LEU A 30 10.13 0.51 4.09
CA LEU A 30 8.83 0.52 4.78
C LEU A 30 8.95 1.25 6.12
N VAL A 31 9.92 0.86 6.94
CA VAL A 31 10.16 1.47 8.26
C VAL A 31 10.44 2.96 8.11
N VAL A 32 11.30 3.36 7.17
CA VAL A 32 11.60 4.78 6.91
C VAL A 32 10.35 5.57 6.54
N LEU A 33 9.51 5.04 5.63
CA LEU A 33 8.27 5.74 5.23
C LEU A 33 7.23 5.79 6.35
N GLN A 34 7.14 4.75 7.18
CA GLN A 34 6.25 4.77 8.36
C GLN A 34 6.72 5.77 9.42
N LEU A 35 8.04 5.88 9.66
CA LEU A 35 8.60 6.90 10.55
C LEU A 35 8.34 8.31 10.01
N LEU A 36 8.47 8.53 8.70
CA LEU A 36 8.05 9.79 8.09
C LEU A 36 6.56 10.04 8.30
N GLY A 37 5.70 9.05 8.07
CA GLY A 37 4.27 9.16 8.35
C GLY A 37 3.95 9.54 9.80
N LEU A 38 4.68 8.99 10.77
CA LEU A 38 4.56 9.36 12.18
C LEU A 38 4.97 10.81 12.41
N LEU A 39 6.11 11.25 11.88
CA LEU A 39 6.60 12.62 12.01
C LEU A 39 5.62 13.64 11.44
N PHE A 40 5.05 13.38 10.26
CA PHE A 40 4.05 14.25 9.65
C PHE A 40 2.73 14.28 10.44
N SER A 41 2.38 13.17 11.11
CA SER A 41 1.18 13.08 11.93
C SER A 41 1.29 13.83 13.28
N PHE A 42 2.49 14.31 13.65
CA PHE A 42 2.68 15.08 14.89
C PHE A 42 2.10 16.49 14.84
N ASN A 43 1.87 17.06 13.65
CA ASN A 43 1.24 18.38 13.51
C ASN A 43 -0.30 18.31 13.64
N GLY A 44 -0.85 17.11 13.92
CA GLY A 44 -2.28 16.84 13.83
C GLY A 44 -2.73 16.61 12.39
N SER A 45 -3.76 15.77 12.23
CA SER A 45 -4.38 15.48 10.94
C SER A 45 -5.51 16.46 10.58
N GLY A 46 -5.90 17.33 11.53
CA GLY A 46 -6.85 18.41 11.28
C GLY A 46 -7.05 19.30 12.50
N MET A 47 -7.52 20.52 12.28
CA MET A 47 -7.87 21.47 13.33
C MET A 47 -9.31 21.93 13.13
N SER A 48 -10.15 21.76 14.14
CA SER A 48 -11.50 22.33 14.20
C SER A 48 -11.56 23.32 15.35
N GLY A 49 -11.85 24.58 15.04
CA GLY A 49 -11.98 25.63 16.05
C GLY A 49 -13.34 26.32 15.93
N GLY A 50 -13.84 26.80 17.07
CA GLY A 50 -15.08 27.55 17.15
C GLY A 50 -15.05 28.52 18.32
N GLY A 51 -15.94 29.50 18.30
CA GLY A 51 -16.05 30.47 19.40
C GLY A 51 -17.31 31.32 19.29
N ARG A 52 -17.78 31.83 20.43
CA ARG A 52 -18.94 32.73 20.49
C ARG A 52 -18.50 34.03 21.17
N GLY A 53 -18.36 35.10 20.39
CA GLY A 53 -17.83 36.38 20.85
C GLY A 53 -16.33 36.35 21.23
N GLU A 54 -15.85 37.39 21.90
CA GLU A 54 -14.45 37.47 22.38
C GLU A 54 -14.18 36.56 23.61
N SER A 55 -15.24 36.07 24.27
CA SER A 55 -15.13 35.44 25.60
C SER A 55 -14.81 33.95 25.56
N PHE A 56 -15.12 33.25 24.47
CA PHE A 56 -14.95 31.80 24.38
C PHE A 56 -14.46 31.39 23.00
N ARG A 57 -13.23 30.86 22.96
CA ARG A 57 -12.59 30.29 21.77
C ARG A 57 -12.03 28.92 22.13
N TYR A 58 -12.34 27.92 21.33
CA TYR A 58 -11.77 26.58 21.45
C TYR A 58 -11.13 26.16 20.13
N SER A 59 -10.05 25.41 20.24
CA SER A 59 -9.35 24.77 19.12
C SER A 59 -9.14 23.30 19.47
N ILE A 60 -9.72 22.41 18.67
CA ILE A 60 -9.59 20.97 18.78
C ILE A 60 -8.64 20.51 17.67
N TYR A 61 -7.59 19.82 18.06
CA TYR A 61 -6.65 19.18 17.16
C TYR A 61 -6.96 17.69 17.10
N HIS A 62 -7.11 17.17 15.89
CA HIS A 62 -7.34 15.74 15.64
C HIS A 62 -6.00 15.07 15.36
N TYR A 63 -5.76 13.93 16.00
CA TYR A 63 -4.56 13.12 15.80
C TYR A 63 -4.99 11.72 15.35
N THR A 64 -4.71 11.38 14.09
CA THR A 64 -5.07 10.09 13.49
C THR A 64 -3.83 9.40 12.90
N GLY A 65 -3.93 8.08 12.73
CA GLY A 65 -2.88 7.25 12.11
C GLY A 65 -2.86 7.30 10.59
N ASP A 66 -3.74 8.09 9.97
CA ASP A 66 -3.99 8.11 8.53
C ASP A 66 -2.74 8.48 7.73
N GLY A 67 -1.87 9.33 8.29
CA GLY A 67 -0.58 9.68 7.70
C GLY A 67 0.31 8.44 7.52
N VAL A 68 0.47 7.63 8.56
CA VAL A 68 1.28 6.40 8.51
C VAL A 68 0.72 5.41 7.49
N ILE A 69 -0.60 5.23 7.47
CA ILE A 69 -1.28 4.37 6.50
C ILE A 69 -1.03 4.90 5.09
N THR A 70 -1.20 6.19 4.84
CA THR A 70 -0.98 6.83 3.53
C THR A 70 0.44 6.61 3.01
N PHE A 71 1.46 6.81 3.84
CA PHE A 71 2.85 6.54 3.46
C PHE A 71 3.10 5.04 3.20
N THR A 72 2.42 4.15 3.93
CA THR A 72 2.50 2.70 3.69
C THR A 72 1.83 2.31 2.35
N LEU A 73 0.73 2.96 1.97
CA LEU A 73 0.08 2.76 0.66
C LEU A 73 0.99 3.23 -0.49
N LEU A 74 1.60 4.40 -0.33
CA LEU A 74 2.58 4.93 -1.28
C LEU A 74 3.80 4.02 -1.42
N TRP A 75 4.31 3.51 -0.29
CA TRP A 75 5.39 2.52 -0.28
C TRP A 75 5.01 1.27 -1.10
N ALA A 76 3.84 0.69 -0.84
CA ALA A 76 3.39 -0.52 -1.50
C ALA A 76 3.28 -0.33 -3.02
N PHE A 77 2.73 0.81 -3.44
CA PHE A 77 2.66 1.20 -4.84
C PHE A 77 4.06 1.26 -5.50
N ILE A 78 5.03 1.95 -4.86
CA ILE A 78 6.39 2.10 -5.37
C ILE A 78 7.11 0.74 -5.45
N VAL A 79 7.03 -0.06 -4.38
CA VAL A 79 7.67 -1.39 -4.32
C VAL A 79 7.13 -2.31 -5.42
N SER A 80 5.82 -2.30 -5.65
CA SER A 80 5.20 -3.09 -6.71
C SER A 80 5.67 -2.65 -8.10
N ILE A 81 5.92 -1.36 -8.33
CA ILE A 81 6.54 -0.88 -9.58
C ILE A 81 7.98 -1.39 -9.69
N ILE A 82 8.80 -1.27 -8.63
CA ILE A 82 10.22 -1.66 -8.65
C ILE A 82 10.38 -3.15 -8.98
N ILE A 83 9.55 -4.02 -8.42
CA ILE A 83 9.61 -5.47 -8.66
C ILE A 83 9.34 -5.83 -10.13
N THR A 84 8.57 -5.01 -10.86
CA THR A 84 8.32 -5.23 -12.29
C THR A 84 9.45 -4.78 -13.22
N THR A 85 10.49 -4.13 -12.67
CA THR A 85 11.63 -3.62 -13.45
C THR A 85 12.52 -4.74 -14.00
N ARG A 86 13.30 -4.41 -15.04
CA ARG A 86 14.18 -5.38 -15.73
C ARG A 86 15.27 -5.95 -14.81
N ALA A 87 15.83 -5.15 -13.90
CA ALA A 87 16.89 -5.59 -12.99
C ALA A 87 16.40 -6.73 -12.08
N TYR A 88 15.30 -6.48 -11.35
CA TYR A 88 14.68 -7.47 -10.46
C TYR A 88 14.20 -8.73 -11.18
N ARG A 89 13.80 -8.60 -12.44
CA ARG A 89 13.41 -9.75 -13.26
C ARG A 89 14.59 -10.57 -13.78
N ASN A 90 15.71 -9.93 -14.10
CA ASN A 90 16.91 -10.65 -14.53
C ASN A 90 17.46 -11.52 -13.40
N ASP A 91 17.31 -11.06 -12.15
CA ASP A 91 17.63 -11.86 -10.97
C ASP A 91 16.71 -13.09 -10.85
N ASP A 92 15.42 -12.97 -11.16
CA ASP A 92 14.46 -14.09 -11.18
C ASP A 92 14.81 -15.18 -12.22
N PHE A 93 15.48 -14.82 -13.30
CA PHE A 93 15.88 -15.74 -14.38
C PHE A 93 17.16 -16.53 -14.10
N THR A 94 17.86 -16.21 -13.01
CA THR A 94 18.94 -17.08 -12.52
C THR A 94 18.42 -18.43 -12.02
N PHE A 95 17.12 -18.51 -11.71
CA PHE A 95 16.41 -19.74 -11.39
C PHE A 95 15.66 -20.29 -12.61
N VAL A 96 15.51 -21.62 -12.70
CA VAL A 96 14.66 -22.28 -13.71
C VAL A 96 13.21 -21.86 -13.48
N SER A 97 12.77 -20.80 -14.15
CA SER A 97 11.50 -20.14 -13.89
C SER A 97 10.68 -19.95 -15.15
N ASN A 98 9.37 -20.21 -15.03
CA ASN A 98 8.40 -19.91 -16.08
C ASN A 98 7.70 -18.58 -15.76
N ARG A 99 7.12 -17.93 -16.78
CA ARG A 99 6.43 -16.63 -16.63
C ARG A 99 5.38 -16.65 -15.52
N LEU A 100 4.63 -17.75 -15.45
CA LEU A 100 3.60 -17.96 -14.44
C LEU A 100 4.20 -18.08 -13.03
N THR A 101 5.35 -18.75 -12.88
CA THR A 101 5.98 -18.95 -11.56
C THR A 101 6.58 -17.65 -11.02
N SER A 102 7.22 -16.84 -11.88
CA SER A 102 7.73 -15.52 -11.49
C SER A 102 6.59 -14.57 -11.11
N ASN A 103 5.50 -14.50 -11.89
CA ASN A 103 4.35 -13.66 -11.54
C ASN A 103 3.66 -14.12 -10.25
N LEU A 104 3.49 -15.43 -10.05
CA LEU A 104 2.92 -15.97 -8.83
C LEU A 104 3.81 -15.72 -7.61
N SER A 105 5.14 -15.87 -7.76
CA SER A 105 6.11 -15.54 -6.71
C SER A 105 6.08 -14.05 -6.35
N ASN A 106 5.99 -13.16 -7.35
CA ASN A 106 5.84 -11.72 -7.15
C ASN A 106 4.55 -11.38 -6.38
N PHE A 107 3.43 -11.98 -6.77
CA PHE A 107 2.17 -11.82 -6.08
C PHE A 107 2.26 -12.27 -4.62
N LEU A 108 2.80 -13.46 -4.36
CA LEU A 108 2.96 -13.99 -2.99
C LEU A 108 3.91 -13.14 -2.15
N PHE A 109 5.00 -12.64 -2.74
CA PHE A 109 5.90 -11.70 -2.07
C PHE A 109 5.15 -10.43 -1.64
N LEU A 110 4.36 -9.84 -2.53
CA LEU A 110 3.56 -8.64 -2.23
C LEU A 110 2.51 -8.91 -1.15
N VAL A 111 1.88 -10.08 -1.15
CA VAL A 111 0.94 -10.47 -0.07
C VAL A 111 1.66 -10.51 1.29
N LEU A 112 2.83 -11.14 1.37
CA LEU A 112 3.60 -11.20 2.62
C LEU A 112 4.06 -9.81 3.08
N ALA A 113 4.56 -9.00 2.14
CA ALA A 113 4.96 -7.63 2.40
C ALA A 113 3.78 -6.76 2.88
N ALA A 114 2.59 -6.95 2.31
CA ALA A 114 1.37 -6.24 2.69
C ALA A 114 0.90 -6.62 4.10
N ILE A 115 1.00 -7.89 4.50
CA ILE A 115 0.67 -8.33 5.86
C ILE A 115 1.57 -7.61 6.88
N ILE A 116 2.88 -7.60 6.63
CA ILE A 116 3.85 -6.92 7.50
C ILE A 116 3.56 -5.41 7.54
N GLY A 117 3.34 -4.79 6.39
CA GLY A 117 2.99 -3.37 6.27
C GLY A 117 1.72 -3.00 7.03
N ALA A 118 0.67 -3.82 6.94
CA ALA A 118 -0.60 -3.56 7.61
C ALA A 118 -0.47 -3.62 9.13
N ILE A 119 0.16 -4.68 9.66
CA ILE A 119 0.35 -4.86 11.09
C ILE A 119 1.21 -3.72 11.66
N THR A 120 2.29 -3.37 10.98
CA THR A 120 3.22 -2.31 11.43
C THR A 120 2.60 -0.91 11.34
N ALA A 121 1.80 -0.61 10.31
CA ALA A 121 1.11 0.67 10.18
C ALA A 121 0.05 0.86 11.27
N GLU A 122 -0.73 -0.18 11.57
CA GLU A 122 -1.71 -0.15 12.66
C GLU A 122 -1.02 0.04 14.02
N LEU A 123 0.02 -0.75 14.31
CA LEU A 123 0.78 -0.62 15.56
C LEU A 123 1.41 0.77 15.71
N SER A 124 1.89 1.37 14.62
CA SER A 124 2.43 2.73 14.62
C SER A 124 1.39 3.78 15.04
N THR A 125 0.11 3.57 14.72
CA THR A 125 -0.98 4.45 15.19
C THR A 125 -1.11 4.43 16.72
N TYR A 126 -0.85 3.29 17.36
CA TYR A 126 -0.80 3.21 18.83
C TYR A 126 0.46 3.87 19.39
N VAL A 127 1.60 3.72 18.72
CA VAL A 127 2.84 4.43 19.10
C VAL A 127 2.62 5.94 19.10
N LEU A 128 1.94 6.49 18.08
CA LEU A 128 1.60 7.91 18.01
C LEU A 128 0.77 8.35 19.22
N LYS A 129 -0.25 7.57 19.62
CA LYS A 129 -1.08 7.87 20.80
C LYS A 129 -0.26 7.88 22.09
N VAL A 130 0.66 6.93 22.25
CA VAL A 130 1.57 6.87 23.41
C VAL A 130 2.47 8.11 23.45
N ILE A 131 3.07 8.49 22.32
CA ILE A 131 3.92 9.68 22.22
C ILE A 131 3.14 10.95 22.59
N MET A 132 1.93 11.11 22.05
CA MET A 132 1.08 12.28 22.33
C MET A 132 0.66 12.37 23.80
N TYR A 133 0.41 11.23 24.46
CA TYR A 133 0.07 11.18 25.87
C TYR A 133 1.22 11.66 26.78
N PHE A 134 2.47 11.35 26.42
CA PHE A 134 3.65 11.73 27.23
C PHE A 134 4.18 13.13 26.93
N LEU A 135 3.69 13.82 25.89
CA LEU A 135 4.15 15.16 25.53
C LEU A 135 3.44 16.23 26.39
N PRO A 136 4.18 17.02 27.18
CA PRO A 136 3.63 17.90 28.23
C PRO A 136 2.85 19.13 27.73
N ASN A 137 2.75 19.35 26.42
CA ASN A 137 2.20 20.57 25.82
C ASN A 137 0.77 20.44 25.29
N PHE A 138 0.15 19.27 25.41
CA PHE A 138 -1.20 19.06 24.91
C PHE A 138 -2.23 19.18 26.03
N GLY A 139 -3.29 19.94 25.78
CA GLY A 139 -4.43 20.10 26.71
C GLY A 139 -5.17 18.78 26.98
N PRO A 140 -6.32 18.81 27.67
CA PRO A 140 -7.07 17.60 28.00
C PRO A 140 -7.42 16.80 26.73
N PHE A 141 -6.90 15.58 26.63
CA PHE A 141 -7.18 14.67 25.53
C PHE A 141 -8.55 14.02 25.71
N TYR A 142 -9.40 14.18 24.70
CA TYR A 142 -10.64 13.43 24.59
C TYR A 142 -10.44 12.28 23.62
N TYR A 143 -10.49 11.05 24.13
CA TYR A 143 -10.44 9.84 23.30
C TYR A 143 -11.81 9.60 22.68
N THR A 144 -11.99 10.04 21.43
CA THR A 144 -13.15 9.66 20.62
C THR A 144 -12.85 8.34 19.92
N GLY A 145 -13.25 7.21 20.49
CA GLY A 145 -13.05 5.90 19.87
C GLY A 145 -13.66 4.75 20.65
N ASN A 146 -14.06 3.70 19.91
CA ASN A 146 -14.49 2.42 20.47
C ASN A 146 -13.47 1.90 21.51
N PRO A 147 -13.92 1.14 22.53
CA PRO A 147 -13.01 0.52 23.48
C PRO A 147 -11.94 -0.28 22.74
N TYR A 148 -10.70 -0.22 23.26
CA TYR A 148 -9.51 -0.88 22.73
C TYR A 148 -9.65 -2.41 22.75
N SER A 149 -10.49 -2.95 21.87
CA SER A 149 -10.72 -4.37 21.70
C SER A 149 -9.76 -4.92 20.65
N LEU A 150 -9.19 -6.09 20.93
CA LEU A 150 -8.37 -6.84 19.98
C LEU A 150 -9.10 -7.04 18.63
N LEU A 151 -10.42 -7.17 18.67
CA LEU A 151 -11.24 -7.32 17.47
C LEU A 151 -11.15 -6.08 16.56
N VAL A 152 -11.14 -4.88 17.13
CA VAL A 152 -11.03 -3.62 16.37
C VAL A 152 -9.65 -3.49 15.72
N LEU A 153 -8.59 -3.88 16.45
CA LEU A 153 -7.23 -3.91 15.91
C LEU A 153 -7.10 -4.87 14.72
N LEU A 154 -7.65 -6.08 14.85
CA LEU A 154 -7.62 -7.08 13.78
C LEU A 154 -8.44 -6.63 12.58
N GLN A 155 -9.59 -6.02 12.81
CA GLN A 155 -10.43 -5.45 11.75
C GLN A 155 -9.70 -4.31 11.02
N GLY A 156 -9.07 -3.37 11.74
CA GLY A 156 -8.26 -2.30 11.17
C GLY A 156 -7.09 -2.85 10.35
N SER A 157 -6.34 -3.79 10.91
CA SER A 157 -5.22 -4.46 10.21
C SER A 157 -5.68 -5.15 8.93
N MET A 158 -6.84 -5.80 8.94
CA MET A 158 -7.41 -6.46 7.77
C MET A 158 -7.81 -5.46 6.68
N VAL A 159 -8.43 -4.34 7.06
CA VAL A 159 -8.81 -3.26 6.14
C VAL A 159 -7.56 -2.62 5.53
N THR A 160 -6.57 -2.29 6.36
CA THR A 160 -5.30 -1.70 5.93
C THR A 160 -4.53 -2.67 5.01
N PHE A 161 -4.53 -3.97 5.30
CA PHE A 161 -3.99 -5.00 4.40
C PHE A 161 -4.65 -4.97 3.02
N LEU A 162 -5.98 -4.87 2.95
CA LEU A 162 -6.70 -4.83 1.68
C LEU A 162 -6.40 -3.55 0.88
N TYR A 163 -6.29 -2.41 1.55
CA TYR A 163 -5.87 -1.17 0.89
C TYR A 163 -4.44 -1.27 0.36
N ILE A 164 -3.51 -1.81 1.15
CA ILE A 164 -2.13 -2.03 0.70
C ILE A 164 -2.12 -2.96 -0.52
N MET A 165 -2.94 -4.01 -0.51
CA MET A 165 -3.03 -4.95 -1.63
C MET A 165 -3.59 -4.30 -2.91
N LEU A 166 -4.57 -3.41 -2.79
CA LEU A 166 -5.10 -2.62 -3.91
C LEU A 166 -4.02 -1.71 -4.52
N PHE A 167 -3.31 -0.95 -3.68
CA PHE A 167 -2.24 -0.06 -4.13
C PHE A 167 -1.06 -0.85 -4.71
N ALA A 168 -0.72 -2.00 -4.14
CA ALA A 168 0.27 -2.90 -4.70
C ALA A 168 -0.17 -3.45 -6.07
N GLY A 169 -1.43 -3.84 -6.22
CA GLY A 169 -2.00 -4.28 -7.50
C GLY A 169 -1.96 -3.18 -8.57
N LEU A 170 -2.32 -1.95 -8.19
CA LEU A 170 -2.23 -0.77 -9.07
C LEU A 170 -0.78 -0.49 -9.47
N GLY A 171 0.15 -0.48 -8.51
CA GLY A 171 1.57 -0.28 -8.77
C GLY A 171 2.15 -1.37 -9.68
N TYR A 172 1.76 -2.62 -9.46
CA TYR A 172 2.19 -3.75 -10.29
C TYR A 172 1.67 -3.64 -11.73
N PHE A 173 0.41 -3.23 -11.92
CA PHE A 173 -0.18 -2.99 -13.24
C PHE A 173 0.46 -1.79 -13.94
N VAL A 174 0.68 -0.69 -13.22
CA VAL A 174 1.36 0.49 -13.74
C VAL A 174 2.80 0.15 -14.15
N GLY A 175 3.51 -0.59 -13.30
CA GLY A 175 4.88 -1.03 -13.57
C GLY A 175 4.99 -1.89 -14.84
N THR A 176 4.02 -2.77 -15.09
CA THR A 176 3.98 -3.54 -16.34
C THR A 176 3.62 -2.70 -17.56
N ILE A 177 2.75 -1.69 -17.44
CA ILE A 177 2.47 -0.73 -18.52
C ILE A 177 3.71 0.10 -18.86
N ILE A 178 4.40 0.66 -17.86
CA ILE A 178 5.60 1.50 -18.05
C ILE A 178 6.67 0.75 -18.85
N ARG A 179 6.71 -0.58 -18.74
CA ARG A 179 7.63 -1.43 -19.49
C ARG A 179 7.34 -1.49 -20.99
N LEU A 180 6.10 -1.29 -21.42
CA LEU A 180 5.69 -1.41 -22.83
C LEU A 180 6.39 -0.38 -23.71
N HIS A 181 6.57 0.86 -23.22
CA HIS A 181 7.18 1.94 -23.97
C HIS A 181 8.01 2.87 -23.07
N PRO A 182 9.22 3.29 -23.48
CA PRO A 182 10.07 4.15 -22.65
C PRO A 182 9.44 5.51 -22.32
N LEU A 183 8.56 6.04 -23.18
CA LEU A 183 7.82 7.28 -22.95
C LEU A 183 6.86 7.17 -21.74
N LEU A 184 6.36 5.97 -21.44
CA LEU A 184 5.41 5.76 -20.34
C LEU A 184 6.05 5.99 -18.97
N LYS A 185 7.38 5.95 -18.86
CA LYS A 185 8.11 6.34 -17.63
C LYS A 185 7.85 7.78 -17.23
N VAL A 186 7.62 8.67 -18.20
CA VAL A 186 7.36 10.10 -17.97
C VAL A 186 5.86 10.39 -18.02
N VAL A 187 5.15 9.79 -18.98
CA VAL A 187 3.71 10.04 -19.16
C VAL A 187 2.91 9.58 -17.94
N VAL A 188 3.22 8.42 -17.35
CA VAL A 188 2.43 7.87 -16.25
C VAL A 188 2.47 8.77 -15.00
N PRO A 189 3.64 9.19 -14.46
CA PRO A 189 3.68 10.11 -13.33
C PRO A 189 2.98 11.45 -13.63
N VAL A 190 3.16 11.99 -14.84
CA VAL A 190 2.55 13.27 -15.25
C VAL A 190 1.03 13.18 -15.29
N VAL A 191 0.48 12.09 -15.87
CA VAL A 191 -0.97 11.87 -15.91
C VAL A 191 -1.50 11.64 -14.49
N LEU A 192 -0.82 10.85 -13.67
CA LEU A 192 -1.27 10.55 -12.31
C LEU A 192 -1.31 11.82 -11.44
N LEU A 193 -0.26 12.64 -11.48
CA LEU A 193 -0.26 13.94 -10.82
C LEU A 193 -1.29 14.90 -11.42
N GLY A 194 -1.40 14.95 -12.75
CA GLY A 194 -2.38 15.78 -13.44
C GLY A 194 -3.80 15.47 -13.00
N VAL A 195 -4.18 14.19 -12.93
CA VAL A 195 -5.52 13.78 -12.49
C VAL A 195 -5.73 14.08 -10.99
N LEU A 196 -4.70 13.97 -10.15
CA LEU A 196 -4.82 14.34 -8.73
C LEU A 196 -5.05 15.84 -8.54
N PHE A 197 -4.29 16.70 -9.24
CA PHE A 197 -4.41 18.15 -9.10
C PHE A 197 -5.66 18.71 -9.80
N PHE A 198 -5.96 18.27 -11.03
CA PHE A 198 -7.13 18.77 -11.78
C PHE A 198 -8.44 18.06 -11.42
N GLY A 199 -8.40 16.75 -11.17
CA GLY A 199 -9.60 15.98 -10.79
C GLY A 199 -10.10 16.31 -9.38
N GLY A 200 -9.21 16.75 -8.48
CA GLY A 200 -9.61 17.33 -7.19
C GLY A 200 -10.38 18.65 -7.33
N ALA A 201 -10.12 19.43 -8.39
CA ALA A 201 -10.76 20.72 -8.63
C ALA A 201 -12.13 20.59 -9.31
N THR A 202 -12.35 19.58 -10.15
CA THR A 202 -13.65 19.36 -10.84
C THR A 202 -14.58 18.43 -10.08
N GLY A 203 -14.10 17.76 -9.03
CA GLY A 203 -14.89 16.83 -8.20
C GLY A 203 -15.28 15.53 -8.90
N THR A 204 -14.77 15.28 -10.12
CA THR A 204 -15.11 14.12 -10.95
C THR A 204 -13.85 13.30 -11.26
N GLY A 205 -13.88 11.99 -11.06
CA GLY A 205 -12.81 11.07 -11.48
C GLY A 205 -12.15 10.32 -10.32
N VAL A 206 -10.86 10.57 -10.05
CA VAL A 206 -10.11 9.88 -8.98
C VAL A 206 -10.77 10.00 -7.59
N PRO A 207 -11.33 11.16 -7.19
CA PRO A 207 -12.07 11.27 -5.94
C PRO A 207 -13.26 10.31 -5.85
N ASP A 208 -13.97 10.05 -6.96
CA ASP A 208 -15.14 9.15 -6.98
C ASP A 208 -14.73 7.68 -6.84
N ILE A 209 -13.61 7.31 -7.48
CA ILE A 209 -13.03 5.96 -7.33
C ILE A 209 -12.59 5.75 -5.87
N ILE A 210 -11.98 6.75 -5.24
CA ILE A 210 -11.58 6.67 -3.82
C ILE A 210 -12.82 6.56 -2.93
N LYS A 211 -13.84 7.40 -3.15
CA LYS A 211 -15.11 7.34 -2.40
C LYS A 211 -15.80 5.99 -2.52
N PHE A 212 -15.76 5.35 -3.69
CA PHE A 212 -16.34 4.02 -3.91
C PHE A 212 -15.78 2.94 -2.96
N PHE A 213 -14.52 3.07 -2.54
CA PHE A 213 -13.91 2.17 -1.56
C PHE A 213 -14.03 2.69 -0.12
N VAL A 214 -13.86 3.99 0.11
CA VAL A 214 -13.79 4.59 1.45
C VAL A 214 -15.15 4.77 2.11
N GLU A 215 -16.20 5.11 1.35
CA GLU A 215 -17.55 5.37 1.90
C GLU A 215 -18.40 4.10 2.08
N GLU A 216 -17.81 2.92 1.82
CA GLU A 216 -18.52 1.65 1.94
C GLU A 216 -18.76 1.29 3.42
N ARG A 217 -20.04 1.11 3.80
CA ARG A 217 -20.42 0.83 5.20
C ARG A 217 -20.29 -0.65 5.57
N SER A 218 -20.37 -1.55 4.58
CA SER A 218 -20.34 -3.00 4.81
C SER A 218 -18.94 -3.57 4.60
N LEU A 219 -18.34 -4.10 5.67
CA LEU A 219 -17.02 -4.73 5.65
C LEU A 219 -16.96 -5.89 4.63
N THR A 220 -18.00 -6.71 4.55
CA THR A 220 -18.02 -7.86 3.62
C THR A 220 -17.99 -7.42 2.17
N ILE A 221 -18.73 -6.37 1.82
CA ILE A 221 -18.76 -5.81 0.47
C ILE A 221 -17.40 -5.19 0.13
N PHE A 222 -16.81 -4.46 1.07
CA PHE A 222 -15.47 -3.90 0.93
C PHE A 222 -14.41 -4.99 0.67
N ILE A 223 -14.43 -6.09 1.42
CA ILE A 223 -13.52 -7.23 1.23
C ILE A 223 -13.68 -7.80 -0.19
N ALA A 224 -14.91 -8.09 -0.60
CA ALA A 224 -15.19 -8.67 -1.90
C ALA A 224 -14.72 -7.75 -3.05
N LYS A 225 -15.04 -6.45 -2.98
CA LYS A 225 -14.61 -5.45 -3.95
C LYS A 225 -13.09 -5.34 -4.03
N SER A 226 -12.41 -5.30 -2.88
CA SER A 226 -10.96 -5.12 -2.81
C SER A 226 -10.20 -6.33 -3.36
N ILE A 227 -10.64 -7.53 -3.00
CA ILE A 227 -10.08 -8.78 -3.51
C ILE A 227 -10.31 -8.90 -5.02
N ALA A 228 -11.55 -8.70 -5.49
CA ALA A 228 -11.89 -8.78 -6.91
C ALA A 228 -11.06 -7.80 -7.75
N THR A 229 -10.96 -6.54 -7.30
CA THR A 229 -10.17 -5.51 -8.00
C THR A 229 -8.69 -5.86 -8.04
N SER A 230 -8.13 -6.35 -6.93
CA SER A 230 -6.73 -6.79 -6.88
C SER A 230 -6.47 -7.93 -7.86
N PHE A 231 -7.34 -8.96 -7.88
CA PHE A 231 -7.22 -10.08 -8.82
C PHE A 231 -7.32 -9.62 -10.28
N ILE A 232 -8.22 -8.69 -10.60
CA ILE A 232 -8.34 -8.12 -11.96
C ILE A 232 -7.05 -7.41 -12.36
N LEU A 233 -6.47 -6.59 -11.47
CA LEU A 233 -5.23 -5.85 -11.75
C LEU A 233 -4.03 -6.79 -11.95
N PHE A 234 -3.84 -7.77 -11.07
CA PHE A 234 -2.78 -8.77 -11.22
C PHE A 234 -2.98 -9.68 -12.43
N GLY A 235 -4.23 -10.05 -12.73
CA GLY A 235 -4.60 -10.84 -13.90
C GLY A 235 -4.33 -10.09 -15.21
N ALA A 236 -4.77 -8.83 -15.30
CA ALA A 236 -4.51 -7.96 -16.45
C ALA A 236 -3.01 -7.74 -16.66
N SER A 237 -2.27 -7.48 -15.59
CA SER A 237 -0.80 -7.35 -15.61
C SER A 237 -0.13 -8.63 -16.16
N SER A 238 -0.55 -9.80 -15.68
CA SER A 238 -0.03 -11.09 -16.15
C SER A 238 -0.37 -11.36 -17.63
N TRP A 239 -1.56 -10.95 -18.08
CA TRP A 239 -1.97 -11.12 -19.48
C TRP A 239 -1.16 -10.24 -20.44
N ILE A 240 -0.97 -8.96 -20.09
CA ILE A 240 -0.11 -8.04 -20.85
C ILE A 240 1.31 -8.62 -20.95
N PHE A 241 1.85 -9.09 -19.82
CA PHE A 241 3.19 -9.65 -19.75
C PHE A 241 3.39 -10.87 -20.65
N ASN A 242 2.38 -11.72 -20.80
CA ASN A 242 2.45 -12.90 -21.67
C ASN A 242 2.54 -12.55 -23.15
N ARG A 243 2.03 -11.39 -23.59
CA ARG A 243 2.04 -10.96 -25.00
C ARG A 243 3.30 -10.20 -25.43
N VAL A 244 4.03 -9.59 -24.50
CA VAL A 244 5.10 -8.63 -24.82
C VAL A 244 6.46 -9.29 -25.11
N GLU A 245 6.56 -10.61 -25.00
CA GLU A 245 7.82 -11.32 -25.23
C GLU A 245 7.74 -12.32 -26.39
N VAL A 246 7.77 -11.76 -27.60
CA VAL A 246 8.55 -12.35 -28.69
C VAL A 246 9.90 -11.62 -28.66
N ARG A 247 10.98 -12.38 -28.48
CA ARG A 247 12.35 -11.90 -28.21
C ARG A 247 12.82 -10.83 -29.20
N GLN A 248 13.38 -9.74 -28.68
CA GLN A 248 14.54 -9.04 -29.23
C GLN A 248 15.45 -8.62 -28.08
#